data_AF-A0A7W9PLT5-F1
#
_entry.id   AF-A0A7W9PLT5-F1
#
_cell.length_a   1.000
_cell.length_b   1.000
_cell.length_c   1.000
_cell.angle_alpha   90.00
_cell.angle_beta   90.00
_cell.angle_gamma   90.00
#
_symmetry.space_group_name_H-M   'P 1'
#
loop_
_entity.id
_entity.type
_entity.pdbx_description
1 polymer ?
#
loop_
_entity_poly.entity_id
_entity_poly.type
_entity_poly.pdbx_seq_one_letter_code
_entity_poly.pdbx_strand_id
1 'polypeptide(L)'
;MRIGVALPTDYYNQLTPGVNPVDYLLDQARKLADLGVPAVWLTQRFDYDALAVAALIGRELPDITVGTAIVPIHPRHPNALAMQAQTAQAATGGRFELGLGLSMPEIAAGYGNAHPRIR
;
A
#
# COMPACT_ATOMS: atom_id res chain seq x y z
N MET A 1 -3.90 16.91 -12.83
CA MET A 1 -2.96 16.76 -11.70
C MET A 1 -3.75 16.23 -10.50
N ARG A 2 -3.32 15.15 -9.85
CA ARG A 2 -4.01 14.54 -8.70
C ARG A 2 -3.12 14.67 -7.46
N ILE A 3 -3.69 15.16 -6.36
CA ILE A 3 -3.02 15.22 -5.06
C ILE A 3 -3.50 14.00 -4.26
N GLY A 4 -2.60 13.34 -3.52
CA GLY A 4 -2.95 12.24 -2.65
C GLY A 4 -2.18 12.27 -1.35
N VAL A 5 -2.66 11.49 -0.38
CA VAL A 5 -2.08 11.41 0.96
C VAL A 5 -1.49 10.02 1.17
N ALA A 6 -0.27 9.97 1.71
CA ALA A 6 0.34 8.71 2.09
C ALA A 6 -0.30 8.18 3.38
N LEU A 7 -0.66 6.90 3.35
CA LEU A 7 -1.10 6.14 4.49
C LEU A 7 0.02 5.19 4.93
N PRO A 8 0.24 5.05 6.24
CA PRO A 8 -0.46 5.76 7.32
C PRO A 8 -0.11 7.24 7.49
N THR A 9 -1.05 8.05 7.99
CA THR A 9 -0.78 9.47 8.34
C THR A 9 -0.07 9.65 9.68
N ASP A 10 -0.12 8.66 10.57
CA ASP A 10 0.50 8.70 11.90
C ASP A 10 1.26 7.40 12.23
N TYR A 11 2.57 7.43 12.02
CA TYR A 11 3.42 6.24 12.16
C TYR A 11 3.51 5.67 13.58
N TYR A 12 3.14 6.43 14.61
CA TYR A 12 3.34 6.05 16.01
C TYR A 12 2.12 5.37 16.66
N ASN A 13 0.89 5.68 16.23
CA ASN A 13 -0.31 5.21 16.92
C ASN A 13 -0.77 3.81 16.50
N GLN A 14 -0.13 3.26 15.46
CA GLN A 14 -0.47 1.97 14.83
C GLN A 14 0.33 0.80 15.37
N LEU A 15 1.35 1.11 16.18
CA LEU A 15 2.08 0.13 16.98
C LEU A 15 1.37 -0.16 18.31
N THR A 16 0.19 0.43 18.52
CA THR A 16 -0.63 0.18 19.71
C THR A 16 -1.12 -1.27 19.67
N PRO A 17 -0.74 -2.10 20.66
CA PRO A 17 -1.18 -3.49 20.71
C PRO A 17 -2.71 -3.59 20.66
N GLY A 18 -3.22 -4.49 19.83
CA GLY A 18 -4.65 -4.75 19.69
C GLY A 18 -5.39 -3.92 18.63
N VAL A 19 -4.73 -2.98 17.96
CA VAL A 19 -5.31 -2.28 16.79
C VAL A 19 -5.19 -3.17 15.55
N ASN A 20 -6.30 -3.38 14.84
CA ASN A 20 -6.29 -4.02 13.53
C ASN A 20 -5.78 -3.02 12.47
N PRO A 21 -4.64 -3.27 11.81
CA PRO A 21 -4.07 -2.33 10.83
C PRO A 21 -4.98 -2.11 9.61
N VAL A 22 -5.77 -3.12 9.22
CA VAL A 22 -6.68 -3.01 8.06
C VAL A 22 -7.80 -2.02 8.35
N ASP A 23 -8.51 -2.21 9.47
CA ASP A 23 -9.62 -1.35 9.89
C ASP A 23 -9.11 0.08 10.10
N TYR A 24 -7.93 0.20 10.71
CA TYR A 24 -7.29 1.48 10.95
C TYR A 24 -7.02 2.28 9.67
N LEU A 25 -6.41 1.64 8.66
CA LEU A 25 -6.07 2.27 7.39
C LEU A 25 -7.32 2.60 6.58
N LEU A 26 -8.33 1.74 6.64
CA LEU A 26 -9.63 1.95 6.01
C LEU A 26 -10.35 3.17 6.61
N ASP A 27 -10.33 3.32 7.93
CA ASP A 27 -10.88 4.48 8.62
C ASP A 27 -10.16 5.78 8.26
N GLN A 28 -8.82 5.74 8.14
CA GLN A 28 -8.07 6.90 7.65
C GLN A 28 -8.43 7.25 6.21
N ALA A 29 -8.52 6.25 5.33
CA ALA A 29 -8.90 6.46 3.94
C ALA A 29 -10.31 7.04 3.81
N ARG A 30 -11.27 6.57 4.62
CA ARG A 30 -12.64 7.09 4.66
C ARG A 30 -12.68 8.56 5.07
N LYS A 31 -11.97 8.92 6.15
CA LYS A 31 -11.86 10.32 6.60
C LYS A 31 -11.25 11.22 5.52
N LEU A 32 -10.23 10.74 4.81
CA LEU A 32 -9.62 11.49 3.71
C LEU A 32 -10.58 11.64 2.52
N ALA A 33 -11.33 10.59 2.17
CA ALA A 33 -12.36 10.64 1.14
C ALA A 33 -13.47 11.65 1.49
N ASP A 34 -13.94 11.66 2.74
CA ASP A 34 -14.94 12.63 3.24
C ASP A 34 -14.44 14.08 3.17
N LEU A 35 -13.12 14.29 3.28
CA LEU A 35 -12.46 15.58 3.10
C LEU A 35 -12.19 15.95 1.63
N GLY A 36 -12.60 15.10 0.68
CA GLY A 36 -12.41 15.32 -0.76
C GLY A 36 -11.00 15.01 -1.28
N VAL A 37 -10.19 14.26 -0.52
CA VAL A 37 -8.88 13.80 -0.99
C VAL A 37 -9.11 12.71 -2.04
N PRO A 38 -8.67 12.89 -3.30
CA PRO A 38 -9.02 11.99 -4.39
C PRO A 38 -8.14 10.73 -4.44
N ALA A 39 -7.12 10.63 -3.57
CA ALA A 39 -6.12 9.58 -3.65
C ALA A 39 -5.44 9.26 -2.32
N VAL A 40 -5.20 7.96 -2.10
CA VAL A 40 -4.40 7.46 -0.98
C VAL A 40 -3.29 6.52 -1.45
N TRP A 41 -2.15 6.54 -0.76
CA TRP A 41 -0.96 5.77 -1.14
C TRP A 41 -0.44 4.96 0.03
N LEU A 42 -0.42 3.64 -0.10
CA LEU A 42 0.04 2.73 0.95
C LEU A 42 1.52 2.38 0.77
N THR A 43 2.27 2.48 1.86
CA THR A 43 3.64 1.96 1.91
C THR A 43 3.61 0.49 2.32
N GLN A 44 4.41 -0.35 1.66
CA GLN A 44 4.60 -1.73 2.12
C GLN A 44 5.37 -1.75 3.44
N ARG A 45 4.84 -2.51 4.41
CA ARG A 45 5.43 -2.69 5.74
C ARG A 45 5.52 -4.17 6.11
N PHE A 46 5.94 -4.49 7.34
CA PHE A 46 6.03 -5.86 7.84
C PHE A 46 4.81 -6.30 8.66
N ASP A 47 3.91 -5.37 8.99
CA ASP A 47 2.70 -5.57 9.78
C ASP A 47 1.43 -5.76 8.92
N TYR A 48 1.46 -5.39 7.63
CA TYR A 48 0.38 -5.67 6.67
C TYR A 48 0.89 -5.76 5.22
N ASP A 49 0.06 -6.31 4.33
CA ASP A 49 0.30 -6.30 2.87
C ASP A 49 -0.40 -5.11 2.21
N ALA A 50 0.37 -4.22 1.56
CA ALA A 50 -0.16 -2.99 1.00
C ALA A 50 -1.09 -3.21 -0.20
N LEU A 51 -0.90 -4.28 -1.00
CA LEU A 51 -1.79 -4.56 -2.14
C LEU A 51 -3.15 -5.08 -1.67
N ALA A 52 -3.16 -5.96 -0.67
CA ALA A 52 -4.38 -6.47 -0.08
C ALA A 52 -5.20 -5.35 0.56
N VAL A 53 -4.55 -4.48 1.36
CA VAL A 53 -5.23 -3.32 1.97
C VAL A 53 -5.71 -2.34 0.89
N ALA A 54 -4.92 -2.10 -0.17
CA ALA A 54 -5.35 -1.27 -1.30
C ALA A 54 -6.62 -1.79 -1.96
N ALA A 55 -6.70 -3.12 -2.18
CA ALA A 55 -7.87 -3.76 -2.76
C ALA A 55 -9.12 -3.56 -1.89
N LEU A 56 -8.99 -3.69 -0.56
CA LEU A 56 -10.09 -3.47 0.39
C LEU A 56 -10.54 -2.00 0.41
N ILE A 57 -9.60 -1.06 0.53
CA ILE A 57 -9.90 0.38 0.52
C ILE A 57 -10.62 0.78 -0.76
N GLY A 58 -10.08 0.40 -1.94
CA GLY A 58 -10.71 0.78 -3.20
C GLY A 58 -12.03 0.06 -3.47
N ARG A 59 -12.27 -1.10 -2.85
CA ARG A 59 -13.57 -1.79 -2.88
C ARG A 59 -14.62 -1.07 -2.06
N GLU A 60 -14.26 -0.56 -0.89
CA GLU A 60 -15.20 0.13 0.02
C GLU A 60 -15.40 1.62 -0.30
N LEU A 61 -14.42 2.26 -0.93
CA LEU A 61 -14.44 3.68 -1.27
C LEU A 61 -14.43 3.83 -2.80
N PRO A 62 -15.61 3.83 -3.47
CA PRO A 62 -15.72 3.77 -4.94
C PRO A 62 -15.29 5.04 -5.69
N ASP A 63 -14.97 6.12 -4.98
CA ASP A 63 -14.67 7.42 -5.60
C ASP A 63 -13.19 7.84 -5.49
N ILE A 64 -12.35 7.08 -4.77
CA ILE A 64 -10.92 7.42 -4.61
C ILE A 64 -10.00 6.52 -5.43
N THR A 65 -8.88 7.06 -5.88
CA THR A 65 -7.76 6.25 -6.37
C THR A 65 -6.97 5.71 -5.18
N VAL A 66 -6.51 4.48 -5.26
CA VAL A 66 -5.65 3.87 -4.24
C VAL A 66 -4.42 3.30 -4.91
N GLY A 67 -3.25 3.45 -4.31
CA GLY A 67 -2.04 2.89 -4.87
C GLY A 67 -1.00 2.54 -3.82
N THR A 68 0.14 2.04 -4.29
CA THR A 68 1.30 1.76 -3.43
C THR A 68 2.44 2.75 -3.68
N ALA A 69 3.19 3.10 -2.62
CA ALA A 69 4.34 4.01 -2.70
C ALA A 69 5.40 3.69 -1.64
N ILE A 70 6.15 2.59 -1.74
CA ILE A 70 6.21 1.61 -2.84
C ILE A 70 6.05 0.18 -2.30
N VAL A 71 5.87 -0.76 -3.23
CA VAL A 71 6.07 -2.19 -2.98
C VAL A 71 7.50 -2.58 -3.39
N PRO A 72 8.27 -3.24 -2.50
CA PRO A 72 9.60 -3.73 -2.83
C PRO A 72 9.49 -4.87 -3.86
N ILE A 73 10.32 -4.83 -4.91
CA ILE A 73 10.30 -5.86 -5.96
C ILE A 73 11.06 -7.14 -5.59
N HIS A 74 12.10 -7.03 -4.75
CA HIS A 74 12.98 -8.15 -4.41
C HIS A 74 12.32 -9.32 -3.65
N PRO A 75 11.39 -9.09 -2.69
CA PRO A 75 10.86 -10.19 -1.89
C PRO A 75 9.73 -10.98 -2.56
N ARG A 76 9.30 -10.60 -3.77
CA ARG A 76 8.11 -11.19 -4.41
C ARG A 76 8.46 -11.81 -5.74
N HIS A 77 7.96 -13.02 -5.96
CA HIS A 77 8.00 -13.63 -7.29
C HIS A 77 7.21 -12.73 -8.27
N PRO A 78 7.75 -12.41 -9.47
CA PRO A 78 7.12 -11.46 -10.38
C PRO A 78 5.69 -11.85 -10.77
N ASN A 79 5.44 -13.15 -11.02
CA ASN A 79 4.08 -13.62 -11.31
C ASN A 79 3.13 -13.48 -10.11
N ALA A 80 3.63 -13.65 -8.88
CA ALA A 80 2.80 -13.47 -7.69
C ALA A 80 2.41 -11.99 -7.53
N LEU A 81 3.37 -11.08 -7.72
CA LEU A 81 3.11 -9.64 -7.70
C LEU A 81 2.13 -9.22 -8.80
N ALA A 82 2.28 -9.75 -10.02
CA ALA A 82 1.36 -9.49 -11.12
C ALA A 82 -0.06 -9.95 -10.79
N MET A 83 -0.24 -11.16 -10.25
CA MET A 83 -1.54 -11.67 -9.84
C MET A 83 -2.17 -10.80 -8.74
N GLN A 84 -1.39 -10.45 -7.70
CA GLN A 84 -1.86 -9.58 -6.62
C GLN A 84 -2.31 -8.20 -7.13
N ALA A 85 -1.52 -7.60 -8.04
CA ALA A 85 -1.86 -6.32 -8.65
C ALA A 85 -3.12 -6.41 -9.53
N GLN A 86 -3.30 -7.49 -10.29
CA GLN A 86 -4.51 -7.73 -11.07
C GLN A 86 -5.74 -7.89 -10.18
N THR A 87 -5.63 -8.59 -9.05
CA THR A 87 -6.71 -8.71 -8.08
C THR A 87 -7.07 -7.35 -7.49
N ALA A 88 -6.09 -6.53 -7.10
CA ALA A 88 -6.34 -5.17 -6.63
C ALA A 88 -6.98 -4.30 -7.72
N GLN A 89 -6.52 -4.41 -8.97
CA GLN A 89 -7.11 -3.70 -10.10
C GLN A 89 -8.60 -4.05 -10.27
N ALA A 90 -8.94 -5.33 -10.21
CA ALA A 90 -10.32 -5.79 -10.31
C ALA A 90 -11.17 -5.34 -9.12
N ALA A 91 -10.66 -5.45 -7.89
CA ALA A 91 -11.37 -5.07 -6.68
C ALA A 91 -11.74 -3.58 -6.65
N THR A 92 -10.87 -2.73 -7.20
CA THR A 92 -11.04 -1.28 -7.24
C THR A 92 -11.81 -0.78 -8.47
N GLY A 93 -12.22 -1.65 -9.39
CA GLY A 93 -12.86 -1.24 -10.63
C GLY A 93 -11.92 -0.41 -11.53
N GLY A 94 -10.63 -0.73 -11.52
CA GLY A 94 -9.64 -0.08 -12.38
C GLY A 94 -8.93 1.15 -11.78
N ARG A 95 -9.14 1.43 -10.48
CA ARG A 95 -8.60 2.62 -9.79
C ARG A 95 -7.37 2.32 -8.93
N PHE A 96 -6.78 1.14 -9.07
CA PHE A 96 -5.54 0.79 -8.38
C PHE A 96 -4.32 1.25 -9.20
N GLU A 97 -3.31 1.78 -8.51
CA GLU A 97 -2.03 2.16 -9.11
C GLU A 97 -0.87 1.48 -8.39
N LEU A 98 -0.12 0.66 -9.14
CA LEU A 98 1.00 -0.11 -8.60
C LEU A 98 2.29 0.73 -8.64
N GLY A 99 2.72 1.21 -7.47
CA GLY A 99 4.06 1.78 -7.29
C GLY A 99 5.06 0.73 -6.84
N LEU A 100 6.15 0.59 -7.58
CA LEU A 100 7.24 -0.36 -7.36
C LEU A 100 8.54 0.37 -7.01
N GLY A 101 9.41 -0.31 -6.26
CA GLY A 101 10.74 0.22 -5.97
C GLY A 101 11.72 -0.85 -5.47
N LEU A 102 13.00 -0.46 -5.45
CA LEU A 102 14.12 -1.31 -4.99
C LEU A 102 14.19 -1.43 -3.46
N SER A 103 13.49 -0.55 -2.75
CA SER A 103 13.59 -0.43 -1.30
C SER A 103 14.98 -0.07 -0.80
N MET A 104 15.16 -0.07 0.52
CA MET A 104 16.41 0.26 1.22
C MET A 104 17.12 -1.04 1.65
N PRO A 105 18.45 -1.04 1.85
CA PRO A 105 19.20 -2.23 2.25
C PRO A 105 18.63 -2.95 3.47
N GLU A 106 18.16 -2.19 4.45
CA GLU A 106 17.58 -2.69 5.70
C GLU A 106 16.27 -3.45 5.44
N ILE A 107 15.44 -2.95 4.53
CA ILE A 107 14.16 -3.59 4.17
C ILE A 107 14.42 -4.86 3.35
N ALA A 108 15.36 -4.81 2.39
CA ALA A 108 15.75 -6.00 1.63
C ALA A 108 16.28 -7.10 2.57
N ALA A 109 17.14 -6.74 3.53
CA ALA A 109 17.66 -7.65 4.54
C ALA A 109 16.55 -8.22 5.44
N GLY A 110 15.52 -7.42 5.78
CA GLY A 110 14.34 -7.89 6.52
C GLY A 110 13.56 -8.98 5.80
N TYR A 111 13.67 -9.07 4.47
CA TYR A 111 13.13 -10.17 3.66
C TYR A 111 14.15 -11.27 3.33
N GLY A 112 15.35 -11.23 3.94
CA GLY A 112 16.42 -12.19 3.67
C GLY A 112 17.12 -12.02 2.31
N ASN A 113 16.94 -10.86 1.65
CA ASN A 113 17.51 -10.59 0.34
C ASN A 113 18.72 -9.64 0.44
N ALA A 114 19.70 -9.83 -0.45
CA ALA A 114 20.75 -8.86 -0.65
C ALA A 114 20.20 -7.63 -1.40
N HIS A 115 20.62 -6.44 -1.00
CA HIS A 115 20.25 -5.21 -1.71
C HIS A 115 21.21 -4.96 -2.89
N PRO A 116 20.69 -4.74 -4.11
CA PRO A 116 21.54 -4.51 -5.28
C PRO A 116 22.22 -3.15 -5.18
N ARG A 117 23.57 -3.16 -5.20
CA ARG A 117 24.34 -1.93 -5.41
C ARG A 117 24.31 -1.59 -6.90
N ILE A 118 23.59 -0.54 -7.26
CA ILE A 118 23.72 0.06 -8.60
C ILE A 118 25.10 0.73 -8.63
N ARG A 119 25.97 0.24 -9.51
CA ARG A 119 27.27 0.86 -9.81
C ARG A 119 27.11 1.89 -10.91
#